data_AF-A0A7C3A647-F1
#
_entry.id   AF-A0A7C3A647-F1
#
_cell.length_a   1.000
_cell.length_b   1.000
_cell.length_c   1.000
_cell.angle_alpha   90.00
_cell.angle_beta   90.00
_cell.angle_gamma   90.00
#
_symmetry.space_group_name_H-M   'P 1'
#
loop_
_entity.id
_entity.type
_entity.pdbx_description
1 polymer ?
#
loop_
_entity_poly.entity_id
_entity_poly.type
_entity_poly.pdbx_seq_one_letter_code
_entity_poly.pdbx_strand_id
1 'polypeptide(L)' 'MQGSVKVATVYDLEGREAGKIELPEVFSYEVREDVIKRAYLAALTARIQPQGRDPMAGKRTTAESWGVG' A
#
# COMPACT_ATOMS: atom_id res chain seq x y z
N MET A 1 17.18 -20.26 11.16
CA MET A 1 15.80 -19.83 10.81
C MET A 1 14.85 -20.82 11.46
N GLN A 2 14.58 -20.69 12.76
CA GLN A 2 13.60 -21.56 13.43
C GLN A 2 12.23 -20.91 13.27
N GLY A 3 11.40 -21.43 12.35
CA GLY A 3 9.97 -21.17 12.38
C GLY A 3 9.38 -21.89 13.59
N SER A 4 8.79 -21.16 14.53
CA SER A 4 8.04 -21.77 15.61
C SER A 4 6.73 -22.32 15.06
N VAL A 5 6.51 -23.63 15.19
CA VAL A 5 5.27 -24.28 14.79
C VAL A 5 4.17 -23.81 15.74
N LYS A 6 3.20 -23.06 15.21
CA LYS A 6 2.01 -22.61 15.96
C LYS A 6 0.82 -23.46 15.55
N VAL A 7 -0.03 -23.87 16.49
CA VAL A 7 -1.22 -24.68 16.21
C VAL A 7 -2.45 -23.81 16.35
N ALA A 8 -3.35 -23.86 15.36
CA ALA A 8 -4.63 -23.15 15.36
C ALA A 8 -5.80 -24.13 15.38
N THR A 9 -6.89 -23.75 16.03
CA THR A 9 -8.14 -24.51 16.04
C THR A 9 -8.98 -24.16 14.81
N VAL A 10 -9.55 -25.17 14.17
CA VAL A 10 -10.49 -25.03 13.06
C VAL A 10 -11.91 -25.12 13.61
N TYR A 11 -12.77 -24.17 13.24
CA TYR A 11 -14.17 -24.13 13.65
C TYR A 11 -15.10 -24.61 12.53
N ASP A 12 -16.17 -25.32 12.88
CA ASP A 12 -17.25 -25.67 11.96
C ASP A 12 -18.23 -24.49 11.75
N LEU A 13 -19.20 -24.66 10.85
CA LEU A 13 -20.22 -23.64 10.55
C LEU A 13 -21.12 -23.30 11.76
N GLU A 14 -21.16 -24.18 12.76
CA GLU A 14 -21.95 -24.04 13.98
C GLU A 14 -21.10 -23.47 15.14
N GLY A 15 -19.83 -23.13 14.88
CA GLY A 15 -18.90 -22.55 15.84
C GLY A 15 -18.27 -23.56 16.82
N ARG A 16 -18.44 -24.87 16.59
CA ARG A 16 -17.79 -25.92 17.39
C ARG A 16 -16.40 -26.21 16.87
N GLU A 17 -15.52 -26.67 17.77
CA GLU A 17 -14.16 -27.06 17.40
C GLU A 17 -14.18 -28.33 16.55
N ALA A 18 -13.78 -28.20 15.28
CA ALA A 18 -13.76 -29.28 14.30
C ALA A 18 -12.40 -29.99 14.23
N GLY A 19 -11.33 -29.34 14.68
CA GLY A 19 -9.98 -29.91 14.66
C GLY A 19 -8.88 -28.90 14.94
N LYS A 20 -7.62 -29.33 14.84
CA LYS A 20 -6.43 -28.49 14.98
C LYS A 20 -5.54 -28.62 13.76
N ILE A 21 -4.99 -27.50 13.30
CA ILE A 21 -4.08 -27.42 12.16
C ILE A 21 -2.80 -26.70 12.55
N GLU A 22 -1.67 -27.16 12.00
CA GLU A 22 -0.40 -26.47 12.13
C GLU A 22 -0.35 -25.27 11.17
N LEU A 23 0.01 -24.10 11.71
CA LEU A 23 0.14 -22.88 10.92
C LEU A 23 1.42 -22.92 10.09
N PRO A 24 1.37 -22.50 8.81
CA PRO A 24 2.54 -22.36 7.97
C PRO A 24 3.60 -21.43 8.58
N GLU A 25 4.86 -21.61 8.18
CA GLU A 25 6.01 -20.82 8.66
C GLU A 25 5.81 -19.31 8.47
N VAL A 26 4.98 -18.89 7.51
CA VAL A 26 4.65 -17.47 7.24
C VAL A 26 4.16 -16.73 8.50
N PHE A 27 3.45 -17.41 9.40
CA PHE A 27 2.91 -16.83 10.64
C PHE A 27 3.93 -16.75 11.79
N SER A 28 5.14 -17.26 11.57
CA SER A 28 6.23 -17.20 12.55
C SER A 28 7.19 -16.04 12.30
N TYR A 29 7.15 -15.40 11.12
CA TYR A 29 7.99 -14.25 10.80
C TYR A 29 7.60 -13.02 11.60
N GLU A 30 8.60 -12.21 11.93
CA GLU A 30 8.41 -10.90 12.55
C GLU A 30 7.71 -9.93 11.59
N VAL A 31 6.79 -9.13 12.12
CA VAL A 31 6.07 -8.13 11.33
C VAL A 31 6.93 -6.89 11.17
N ARG A 32 7.39 -6.66 9.94
CA ARG A 32 8.17 -5.49 9.55
C ARG A 32 7.29 -4.39 8.94
N GLU A 33 6.70 -3.57 9.81
CA GLU A 33 5.80 -2.49 9.42
C GLU A 33 6.45 -1.48 8.45
N ASP A 34 7.75 -1.24 8.59
CA ASP A 34 8.56 -0.36 7.73
C ASP A 34 8.53 -0.83 6.25
N VAL A 35 8.82 -2.11 6.02
CA VAL A 35 8.87 -2.71 4.68
C VAL A 35 7.46 -2.82 4.10
N ILE A 36 6.50 -3.27 4.90
CA ILE A 36 5.10 -3.41 4.47
C ILE A 36 4.56 -2.07 4.01
N LYS A 37 4.75 -1.01 4.81
CA LYS A 37 4.26 0.34 4.48
C LYS A 37 4.93 0.87 3.20
N ARG A 38 6.25 0.68 3.06
CA ARG A 38 6.97 1.11 1.85
C ARG A 38 6.47 0.40 0.61
N ALA A 39 6.30 -0.93 0.67
CA ALA A 39 5.80 -1.72 -0.45
C ALA A 39 4.38 -1.31 -0.85
N TYR A 40 3.51 -1.11 0.15
CA TYR A 40 2.14 -0.64 -0.07
C TYR A 40 2.10 0.72 -0.76
N LEU A 41 2.86 1.71 -0.26
CA LEU A 41 2.88 3.04 -0.85
C LEU A 41 3.37 3.03 -2.30
N ALA A 42 4.40 2.23 -2.60
CA ALA A 42 4.90 2.08 -3.97
C ALA A 42 3.86 1.44 -4.91
N ALA A 43 3.18 0.38 -4.45
CA ALA A 43 2.11 -0.25 -5.22
C ALA A 43 0.90 0.67 -5.42
N LEU A 44 0.58 1.48 -4.40
CA LEU A 44 -0.51 2.46 -4.48
C LEU A 44 -0.19 3.57 -5.49
N THR A 45 0.99 4.18 -5.42
CA THR A 45 1.37 5.28 -6.31
C THR A 45 1.50 4.82 -7.76
N ALA A 46 1.97 3.60 -8.00
CA ALA A 46 2.06 3.02 -9.34
C ALA A 46 0.70 2.91 -10.07
N ARG A 47 -0.43 2.90 -9.33
CA ARG A 47 -1.78 2.82 -9.90
C ARG A 47 -2.40 4.18 -10.22
N ILE A 48 -1.77 5.27 -9.79
CA ILE A 48 -2.33 6.62 -9.97
C ILE A 48 -2.13 7.06 -11.42
N GLN A 49 -3.21 7.51 -12.05
CA GLN A 49 -3.13 8.08 -13.40
C GLN A 49 -2.40 9.43 -13.35
N PRO A 50 -1.38 9.67 -14.22
CA PRO A 50 -0.73 10.96 -14.30
C PRO A 50 -1.73 12.03 -14.74
N GLN A 51 -1.79 13.12 -13.99
CA GLN A 51 -2.63 14.27 -14.26
C GLN A 51 -1.74 15.51 -14.45
N GLY A 52 -2.03 16.31 -15.48
CA GLY A 52 -1.25 17.50 -15.81
C GLY A 52 -2.07 18.52 -16.60
N ARG A 53 -1.71 19.80 -16.46
CA ARG A 53 -2.23 20.90 -17.29
C ARG A 53 -1.24 21.21 -18.42
N ASP A 54 -1.69 21.87 -19.48
CA ASP A 54 -0.83 22.36 -20.56
C ASP A 54 0.24 23.31 -19.99
N PRO A 55 1.55 23.05 -20.19
CA PRO A 55 2.63 23.92 -19.72
C PRO A 55 2.53 25.38 -20.19
N MET A 56 1.83 25.63 -21.31
CA MET A 56 1.59 26.96 -21.87
C MET A 56 0.30 27.62 -21.39
N ALA A 57 -0.45 26.99 -20.48
CA ALA A 57 -1.62 27.59 -19.88
C ALA A 57 -1.24 28.92 -19.17
N GLY A 58 -1.88 30.02 -19.57
CA GLY A 58 -1.59 31.37 -19.06
C GLY A 58 -0.37 32.08 -19.66
N LYS A 59 0.43 31.40 -20.49
CA LYS A 59 1.60 31.98 -21.18
C LYS A 59 1.35 32.37 -22.64
N ARG A 60 0.21 31.95 -23.21
CA ARG A 60 -0.16 32.23 -24.62
C ARG A 60 -0.71 33.64 -24.84
N THR A 61 -0.83 34.45 -23.80
CA THR A 61 -1.23 35.86 -23.88
C THR A 61 0.00 36.74 -23.81
N THR A 62 0.16 37.66 -24.76
CA THR A 62 1.15 38.73 -24.67
C THR A 62 0.69 39.74 -23.63
N ALA A 63 1.41 39.82 -22.52
CA ALA A 63 1.20 40.83 -21.49
C ALA A 63 2.53 41.57 -21.30
N GLU A 64 2.48 42.88 -21.52
CA GLU A 64 3.59 43.78 -21.21
C GLU A 64 3.11 44.73 -20.09
N SER A 65 4.02 45.09 -19.19
CA SER A 65 3.72 46.05 -18.12
C SER A 65 3.79 47.48 -18.68
N TRP A 66 2.89 48.35 -18.23
CA TRP A 66 2.79 49.74 -18.73
C TRP A 66 3.92 50.68 -18.23
N GLY A 67 4.87 50.17 -17.44
CA GLY A 67 5.95 50.97 -16.85
C GLY A 67 5.51 51.82 -15.65
N VAL A 68 6.47 52.53 -15.05
CA VAL A 68 6.17 53.62 -14.09
C VAL A 68 6.12 54.90 -14.92
N GLY A 69 4.94 55.51 -15.01
CA GLY A 69 4.62 56.60 -15.94
C GLY A 69 5.53 57.82 -15.88
#